data_AF-A0A6A6CFC7-F1
#
_entry.id   AF-A0A6A6CFC7-F1
#
_cell.length_a   1.000
_cell.length_b   1.000
_cell.length_c   1.000
_cell.angle_alpha   90.00
_cell.angle_beta   90.00
_cell.angle_gamma   90.00
#
_symmetry.space_group_name_H-M   'P 1'
#
loop_
_entity.id
_entity.type
_entity.pdbx_description
1 polymer ?
#
loop_
_entity_poly.entity_id
_entity_poly.type
_entity_poly.pdbx_seq_one_letter_code
_entity_poly.pdbx_strand_id
1 'polypeptide(L)'
;MSEKDSHLYGGKRQRNLAGGKEISSSTTLSFTSQLSSLINSSNTTSTSSKPPSSRSKSRKEDIFATHNRNTAKRAKRDLEPDDAGTFEQKHTTNGEALDRGLWERSKRKMEEKARLYAAMKRGDVEDADERYAVDFDAKWAERRAEGKEDDSDEDDDNEDGEAEQIEYVDEFGRTRTGTRLDILRAKQQQSLREEGDPYTARPAAPANVIYGDTIQHEAFDPDEPRAAQMEELAKKRDKSLTPPPEEHFDSHKEVRTKGTGFFQFSGDTGERKQQMENLERDRAETEKRRKERESKMSERKAQIEARRDEIWRKSAKRKADEFLAELGAQMSAKESEEKGGGGTEMTDRIEAAIRREEDET
;
A
#
# COMPACT_ATOMS: atom_id res chain seq x y z
N MET A 1 -25.67 -22.87 -31.37
CA MET A 1 -25.43 -22.04 -30.18
C MET A 1 -23.97 -21.62 -30.24
N SER A 2 -23.73 -20.33 -30.46
CA SER A 2 -22.39 -19.75 -30.63
C SER A 2 -21.65 -19.76 -29.30
N GLU A 3 -20.33 -20.01 -29.30
CA GLU A 3 -19.50 -20.00 -28.08
C GLU A 3 -19.60 -18.68 -27.28
N LYS A 4 -19.98 -17.59 -27.96
CA LYS A 4 -20.16 -16.25 -27.40
C LYS A 4 -21.31 -16.16 -26.38
N ASP A 5 -22.28 -17.07 -26.44
CA ASP A 5 -23.48 -17.00 -25.59
C ASP A 5 -23.35 -17.87 -24.31
N SER A 6 -22.24 -18.60 -24.17
CA SER A 6 -22.03 -19.56 -23.08
C SER A 6 -21.90 -18.92 -21.70
N HIS A 7 -21.49 -17.65 -21.64
CA HIS A 7 -21.37 -16.88 -20.40
C HIS A 7 -22.74 -16.46 -19.83
N LEU A 8 -23.76 -16.29 -20.68
CA LEU A 8 -25.08 -15.80 -20.25
C LEU A 8 -25.94 -16.87 -19.56
N TYR A 9 -25.69 -18.15 -19.82
CA TYR A 9 -26.54 -19.25 -19.33
C TYR A 9 -25.90 -20.11 -18.23
N GLY A 10 -24.87 -19.62 -17.53
CA GLY A 10 -24.31 -20.30 -16.36
C GLY A 10 -23.76 -21.71 -16.64
N GLY A 11 -23.33 -21.96 -17.89
CA GLY A 11 -22.77 -23.24 -18.31
C GLY A 11 -21.52 -23.59 -17.48
N LYS A 12 -21.52 -24.75 -16.82
CA LYS A 12 -20.39 -25.23 -16.02
C LYS A 12 -19.14 -25.33 -16.90
N ARG A 13 -18.09 -24.56 -16.58
CA ARG A 13 -16.77 -24.68 -17.22
C ARG A 13 -16.26 -26.12 -17.06
N GLN A 14 -16.02 -26.82 -18.17
CA GLN A 14 -15.44 -28.16 -18.18
C GLN A 14 -14.00 -28.08 -17.64
N ARG A 15 -13.62 -28.98 -16.72
CA ARG A 15 -12.30 -28.99 -16.10
C ARG A 15 -11.30 -29.67 -17.04
N ASN A 16 -10.35 -28.92 -17.57
CA ASN A 16 -9.24 -29.47 -18.34
C ASN A 16 -8.23 -30.18 -17.43
N LEU A 17 -7.69 -31.31 -17.88
CA LEU A 17 -6.51 -31.94 -17.25
C LEU A 17 -5.24 -31.14 -17.59
N ALA A 18 -4.21 -31.27 -16.74
CA ALA A 18 -2.92 -30.61 -16.93
C ALA A 18 -2.33 -31.00 -18.31
N GLY A 19 -2.19 -30.02 -19.19
CA GLY A 19 -1.73 -30.20 -20.58
C GLY A 19 -2.74 -29.84 -21.66
N GLY A 20 -3.96 -29.39 -21.30
CA GLY A 20 -4.88 -28.74 -22.25
C GLY A 20 -5.49 -29.66 -23.32
N LYS A 21 -5.49 -30.98 -23.09
CA LYS A 21 -6.09 -31.94 -24.02
C LYS A 21 -7.50 -32.29 -23.57
N GLU A 22 -8.45 -32.09 -24.48
CA GLU A 22 -9.87 -32.35 -24.28
C GLU A 22 -10.12 -33.85 -24.04
N ILE A 23 -10.96 -34.16 -23.06
CA ILE A 23 -11.47 -35.52 -22.83
C ILE A 23 -12.52 -35.86 -23.89
N SER A 24 -12.09 -36.10 -25.13
CA SER A 24 -13.00 -36.56 -26.19
C SER A 24 -13.14 -38.07 -26.14
N SER A 25 -14.35 -38.56 -25.89
CA SER A 25 -14.72 -39.99 -25.90
C SER A 25 -14.79 -40.60 -27.31
N SER A 26 -14.39 -39.87 -28.35
CA SER A 26 -14.55 -40.30 -29.75
C SER A 26 -13.40 -41.17 -30.30
N THR A 27 -12.32 -41.37 -29.55
CA THR A 27 -11.16 -42.13 -30.05
C THR A 27 -10.99 -43.44 -29.26
N THR A 28 -11.16 -44.57 -29.95
CA THR A 28 -11.04 -45.93 -29.40
C THR A 28 -9.71 -46.18 -28.67
N LEU A 29 -8.62 -45.56 -29.11
CA LEU A 29 -7.30 -45.63 -28.47
C LEU A 29 -7.25 -44.96 -27.09
N SER A 30 -8.04 -43.90 -26.86
CA SER A 30 -8.11 -43.23 -25.56
C SER A 30 -8.89 -44.06 -24.55
N PHE A 31 -9.95 -44.74 -25.00
CA PHE A 31 -10.76 -45.62 -24.16
C PHE A 31 -9.99 -46.89 -23.75
N THR A 32 -9.22 -47.50 -24.66
CA THR A 32 -8.39 -48.67 -24.32
C THR A 32 -7.28 -48.30 -23.34
N SER A 33 -6.65 -47.14 -23.48
CA SER A 33 -5.61 -46.68 -22.55
C SER A 33 -6.16 -46.47 -21.14
N GLN A 34 -7.38 -45.90 -21.02
CA GLN A 34 -8.04 -45.71 -19.72
C GLN A 34 -8.48 -47.05 -19.11
N LEU A 35 -9.01 -47.98 -19.91
CA LEU A 35 -9.34 -49.33 -19.41
C LEU A 35 -8.09 -50.09 -18.96
N SER A 36 -6.98 -50.02 -19.72
CA SER A 36 -5.74 -50.67 -19.28
C SER A 36 -5.19 -50.08 -17.98
N SER A 37 -5.33 -48.77 -17.78
CA SER A 37 -4.91 -48.11 -16.55
C SER A 37 -5.82 -48.49 -15.37
N LEU A 38 -7.13 -48.60 -15.61
CA LEU A 38 -8.08 -49.04 -14.58
C LEU A 38 -7.86 -50.51 -14.21
N ILE A 39 -7.64 -51.39 -15.18
CA ILE A 39 -7.35 -52.82 -14.97
C ILE A 39 -6.04 -53.00 -14.18
N ASN A 40 -4.99 -52.24 -14.50
CA ASN A 40 -3.74 -52.26 -13.71
C ASN A 40 -3.94 -51.72 -12.29
N SER A 41 -4.81 -50.72 -12.10
CA SER A 41 -5.09 -50.19 -10.76
C SER A 41 -5.91 -51.17 -9.90
N SER A 42 -6.89 -51.88 -10.48
CA SER A 42 -7.71 -52.86 -9.75
C SER A 42 -6.95 -54.14 -9.39
N ASN A 43 -5.84 -54.46 -10.07
CA ASN A 43 -5.03 -55.65 -9.77
C ASN A 43 -4.01 -55.43 -8.62
N THR A 44 -3.99 -54.25 -8.00
CA THR A 44 -3.07 -53.93 -6.89
C THR A 44 -3.71 -54.00 -5.50
N THR A 45 -5.00 -54.35 -5.43
CA THR A 45 -5.71 -54.58 -4.16
C THR A 45 -5.90 -56.07 -3.88
N SER A 46 -4.81 -56.82 -3.80
CA SER A 46 -4.79 -58.08 -3.06
C SER A 46 -3.36 -58.50 -2.69
N THR A 47 -3.13 -58.67 -1.39
CA THR A 47 -2.08 -59.48 -0.75
C THR A 47 -0.64 -58.93 -0.66
N SER A 48 -0.15 -59.00 0.58
CA SER A 48 1.18 -58.73 1.13
C SER A 48 2.39 -59.31 0.37
N SER A 49 3.46 -58.53 0.17
CA SER A 49 4.84 -58.78 0.67
C SER A 49 5.95 -58.00 -0.08
N LYS A 50 6.84 -57.33 0.69
CA LYS A 50 8.24 -56.89 0.46
C LYS A 50 8.66 -56.19 -0.86
N PRO A 51 9.36 -55.03 -0.80
CA PRO A 51 10.00 -54.45 -1.99
C PRO A 51 11.41 -55.04 -2.24
N PRO A 52 11.81 -55.32 -3.51
CA PRO A 52 13.17 -55.72 -3.82
C PRO A 52 14.12 -54.50 -3.92
N SER A 53 15.40 -54.82 -3.71
CA SER A 53 16.58 -53.95 -3.62
C SER A 53 16.77 -52.95 -4.78
N SER A 54 17.48 -51.88 -4.44
CA SER A 54 17.64 -50.59 -5.10
C SER A 54 18.50 -50.61 -6.39
N ARG A 55 18.00 -49.93 -7.43
CA ARG A 55 18.83 -49.25 -8.44
C ARG A 55 18.95 -47.78 -8.04
N SER A 56 20.17 -47.27 -7.90
CA SER A 56 20.47 -45.87 -7.53
C SER A 56 19.89 -44.91 -8.57
N LYS A 57 18.89 -44.10 -8.17
CA LYS A 57 18.45 -42.93 -8.93
C LYS A 57 19.18 -41.70 -8.43
N SER A 58 19.50 -40.79 -9.35
CA SER A 58 20.02 -39.45 -9.06
C SER A 58 19.16 -38.77 -7.98
N ARG A 59 19.80 -38.06 -7.06
CA ARG A 59 19.12 -37.38 -5.95
C ARG A 59 17.98 -36.54 -6.53
N LYS A 60 16.75 -36.83 -6.10
CA LYS A 60 15.59 -36.02 -6.45
C LYS A 60 15.89 -34.62 -5.92
N GLU A 61 15.81 -33.62 -6.78
CA GLU A 61 15.85 -32.22 -6.37
C GLU A 61 14.86 -32.02 -5.21
N ASP A 62 15.34 -31.45 -4.12
CA ASP A 62 14.54 -31.20 -2.93
C ASP A 62 13.31 -30.37 -3.31
N ILE A 63 12.13 -30.70 -2.76
CA ILE A 63 10.87 -30.00 -3.02
C ILE A 63 11.00 -28.53 -2.60
N PHE A 64 11.93 -28.23 -1.69
CA PHE A 64 12.31 -26.87 -1.28
C PHE A 64 13.44 -26.24 -2.13
N ALA A 65 14.16 -27.02 -2.95
CA ALA A 65 15.17 -26.50 -3.87
C ALA A 65 14.57 -26.06 -5.21
N THR A 66 13.49 -26.68 -5.69
CA THR A 66 12.87 -26.29 -6.96
C THR A 66 12.02 -25.03 -6.79
N HIS A 67 12.58 -23.87 -7.11
CA HIS A 67 11.85 -22.61 -7.15
C HIS A 67 10.83 -22.64 -8.30
N ASN A 68 9.58 -22.21 -8.04
CA ASN A 68 8.51 -22.14 -9.04
C ASN A 68 9.01 -21.49 -10.35
N ARG A 69 8.66 -22.06 -11.50
CA ARG A 69 9.06 -21.52 -12.80
C ARG A 69 8.63 -20.04 -12.88
N ASN A 70 9.61 -19.13 -13.01
CA ASN A 70 9.50 -17.66 -13.00
C ASN A 70 9.66 -16.93 -11.64
N THR A 71 9.79 -17.60 -10.49
CA THR A 71 10.10 -16.88 -9.23
C THR A 71 11.50 -16.27 -9.25
N ALA A 72 12.48 -16.95 -9.82
CA ALA A 72 13.82 -16.39 -10.00
C ALA A 72 13.83 -15.17 -10.94
N LYS A 73 12.96 -15.15 -11.96
CA LYS A 73 12.79 -13.98 -12.85
C LYS A 73 12.15 -12.81 -12.12
N ARG A 74 11.13 -13.07 -11.29
CA ARG A 74 10.48 -12.05 -10.44
C ARG A 74 11.45 -11.50 -9.40
N ALA A 75 12.18 -12.38 -8.71
CA ALA A 75 13.21 -11.99 -7.76
C ALA A 75 14.33 -11.17 -8.40
N LYS A 76 14.76 -11.50 -9.62
CA LYS A 76 15.72 -10.70 -10.38
C LYS A 76 15.16 -9.33 -10.75
N ARG A 77 13.91 -9.25 -11.21
CA ARG A 77 13.24 -7.97 -11.51
C ARG A 77 13.11 -7.08 -10.27
N ASP A 78 12.87 -7.66 -9.11
CA ASP A 78 12.78 -6.92 -7.84
C ASP A 78 14.19 -6.49 -7.32
N LEU A 79 15.26 -7.11 -7.80
CA LEU A 79 16.65 -6.72 -7.55
C LEU A 79 17.19 -5.71 -8.58
N GLU A 80 16.53 -5.54 -9.72
CA GLU A 80 16.89 -4.50 -10.68
C GLU A 80 16.48 -3.13 -10.10
N PRO A 81 17.46 -2.24 -9.86
CA PRO A 81 17.21 -0.96 -9.20
C PRO A 81 16.29 -0.03 -10.01
N ASP A 82 16.10 -0.32 -11.30
CA ASP A 82 15.28 0.46 -12.22
C ASP A 82 13.77 0.20 -12.07
N ASP A 83 13.37 -1.01 -11.61
CA ASP A 83 11.95 -1.40 -11.47
C ASP A 83 11.48 -1.42 -10.00
N ALA A 84 12.40 -1.60 -9.04
CA ALA A 84 12.10 -1.52 -7.61
C ALA A 84 11.65 -0.11 -7.15
N GLY A 85 11.88 0.91 -7.98
CA GLY A 85 11.47 2.31 -7.72
C GLY A 85 10.03 2.65 -8.11
N THR A 86 9.22 1.71 -8.60
CA THR A 86 7.86 2.02 -9.10
C THR A 86 6.84 2.36 -8.00
N PHE A 87 7.17 2.25 -6.71
CA PHE A 87 6.24 2.62 -5.63
C PHE A 87 6.85 3.40 -4.44
N GLU A 88 8.18 3.54 -4.33
CA GLU A 88 8.75 4.48 -3.35
C GLU A 88 8.72 5.91 -3.93
N GLN A 89 7.61 6.60 -3.72
CA GLN A 89 7.52 8.04 -3.97
C GLN A 89 8.36 8.79 -2.93
N LYS A 90 9.66 8.94 -3.20
CA LYS A 90 10.55 9.79 -2.40
C LYS A 90 10.24 11.25 -2.71
N HIS A 91 9.44 11.88 -1.85
CA HIS A 91 9.25 13.33 -1.88
C HIS A 91 10.52 13.99 -1.33
N THR A 92 11.40 14.43 -2.22
CA THR A 92 12.51 15.33 -1.86
C THR A 92 12.02 16.76 -2.02
N THR A 93 11.90 17.51 -0.94
CA THR A 93 11.66 18.97 -0.96
C THR A 93 12.96 19.76 -1.21
N ASN A 94 14.09 19.06 -1.21
CA ASN A 94 15.37 19.60 -1.66
C ASN A 94 15.31 19.61 -3.18
N GLY A 95 15.39 20.78 -3.82
CA GLY A 95 15.34 20.98 -5.28
C GLY A 95 16.53 20.40 -6.04
N GLU A 96 16.99 19.21 -5.67
CA GLU A 96 17.98 18.43 -6.37
C GLU A 96 17.44 18.06 -7.75
N ALA A 97 18.21 18.35 -8.80
CA ALA A 97 17.84 18.03 -10.16
C ALA A 97 17.69 16.51 -10.28
N LEU A 98 16.49 16.04 -10.61
CA LEU A 98 16.22 14.63 -10.90
C LEU A 98 17.22 14.14 -11.96
N ASP A 99 17.62 12.87 -11.86
CA ASP A 99 18.43 12.23 -12.88
C ASP A 99 17.83 12.47 -14.28
N ARG A 100 18.67 12.87 -15.24
CA ARG A 100 18.25 13.31 -16.58
C ARG A 100 17.41 12.25 -17.29
N GLY A 101 17.78 10.97 -17.14
CA GLY A 101 17.01 9.87 -17.72
C GLY A 101 15.62 9.72 -17.11
N LEU A 102 15.48 9.97 -15.81
CA LEU A 102 14.19 9.95 -15.10
C LEU A 102 13.30 11.13 -15.53
N TRP A 103 13.89 12.31 -15.74
CA TRP A 103 13.21 13.50 -16.25
C TRP A 103 12.70 13.33 -17.69
N GLU A 104 13.52 12.79 -18.59
CA GLU A 104 13.09 12.55 -19.97
C GLU A 104 11.92 11.54 -20.04
N ARG A 105 11.96 10.50 -19.18
CA ARG A 105 10.87 9.53 -19.05
C ARG A 105 9.58 10.15 -18.50
N SER A 106 9.68 10.96 -17.45
CA SER A 106 8.50 11.63 -16.86
C SER A 106 7.89 12.62 -17.82
N LYS A 107 8.72 13.40 -18.53
CA LYS A 107 8.30 14.32 -19.60
C LYS A 107 7.54 13.58 -20.70
N ARG A 108 8.08 12.49 -21.22
CA ARG A 108 7.40 11.69 -22.26
C ARG A 108 6.04 11.17 -21.80
N LYS A 109 5.96 10.63 -20.57
CA LYS A 109 4.67 10.17 -20.01
C LYS A 109 3.66 11.30 -19.83
N MET A 110 4.14 12.49 -19.46
CA MET A 110 3.29 13.67 -19.30
C MET A 110 2.76 14.16 -20.66
N GLU A 111 3.60 14.18 -21.68
CA GLU A 111 3.21 14.51 -23.06
C GLU A 111 2.19 13.51 -23.63
N GLU A 112 2.39 12.20 -23.40
CA GLU A 112 1.45 11.15 -23.79
C GLU A 112 0.08 11.33 -23.09
N LYS A 113 0.08 11.65 -21.80
CA LYS A 113 -1.15 11.97 -21.05
C LYS A 113 -1.83 13.25 -21.55
N ALA A 114 -1.07 14.29 -21.88
CA ALA A 114 -1.60 15.54 -22.40
C ALA A 114 -2.23 15.34 -23.79
N ARG A 115 -1.59 14.56 -24.66
CA ARG A 115 -2.16 14.17 -25.96
C ARG A 115 -3.44 13.36 -25.79
N LEU A 116 -3.44 12.39 -24.87
CA LEU A 116 -4.63 11.60 -24.58
C LEU A 116 -5.76 12.49 -24.04
N TYR A 117 -5.47 13.41 -23.11
CA TYR A 117 -6.45 14.35 -22.59
C TYR A 117 -7.01 15.27 -23.69
N ALA A 118 -6.17 15.76 -24.59
CA ALA A 118 -6.62 16.59 -25.72
C ALA A 118 -7.49 15.79 -26.71
N ALA A 119 -7.14 14.53 -26.98
CA ALA A 119 -7.93 13.63 -27.82
C ALA A 119 -9.28 13.29 -27.18
N MET A 120 -9.32 13.01 -25.87
CA MET A 120 -10.56 12.79 -25.13
C MET A 120 -11.41 14.06 -25.06
N LYS A 121 -10.79 15.24 -24.85
CA LYS A 121 -11.49 16.53 -24.90
C LYS A 121 -12.09 16.81 -26.29
N ARG A 122 -11.42 16.36 -27.36
CA ARG A 122 -11.93 16.48 -28.74
C ARG A 122 -13.01 15.44 -29.07
N GLY A 123 -13.07 14.34 -28.33
CA GLY A 123 -13.95 13.20 -28.62
C GLY A 123 -13.35 12.16 -29.59
N ASP A 124 -12.06 12.25 -29.92
CA ASP A 124 -11.39 11.28 -30.81
C ASP A 124 -11.18 9.91 -30.13
N VAL A 125 -11.21 9.88 -28.79
CA VAL A 125 -11.02 8.68 -27.97
C VAL A 125 -12.14 8.62 -26.93
N GLU A 126 -13.03 7.64 -27.07
CA GLU A 126 -14.09 7.36 -26.10
C GLU A 126 -13.56 6.48 -24.96
N ASP A 127 -13.96 6.79 -23.73
CA ASP A 127 -13.63 5.98 -22.56
C ASP A 127 -14.72 4.92 -22.28
N ALA A 128 -14.90 3.99 -23.21
CA ALA A 128 -15.96 2.97 -23.14
C ALA A 128 -15.87 2.03 -21.92
N ASP A 129 -14.70 1.96 -21.27
CA ASP A 129 -14.44 1.10 -20.11
C ASP A 129 -14.40 1.90 -18.78
N GLU A 130 -14.78 3.19 -18.78
CA GLU A 130 -14.71 4.10 -17.61
C GLU A 130 -13.34 4.10 -16.90
N ARG A 131 -12.25 3.93 -17.66
CA ARG A 131 -10.89 3.82 -17.10
C ARG A 131 -10.34 5.17 -16.67
N TYR A 132 -10.86 6.24 -17.25
CA TYR A 132 -10.50 7.62 -17.01
C TYR A 132 -11.65 8.30 -16.27
N ALA A 133 -11.47 8.60 -14.99
CA ALA A 133 -12.48 9.24 -14.13
C ALA A 133 -12.76 10.72 -14.47
N VAL A 134 -12.64 11.11 -15.75
CA VAL A 134 -12.88 12.45 -16.26
C VAL A 134 -14.14 12.40 -17.12
N ASP A 135 -15.24 12.91 -16.58
CA ASP A 135 -16.49 13.12 -17.31
C ASP A 135 -16.44 14.47 -18.05
N PHE A 136 -16.25 14.43 -19.37
CA PHE A 136 -16.19 15.63 -20.21
C PHE A 136 -17.57 16.24 -20.46
N ASP A 137 -18.64 15.44 -20.41
CA ASP A 137 -20.01 15.92 -20.62
C ASP A 137 -20.48 16.73 -19.41
N ALA A 138 -20.19 16.26 -18.20
CA ALA A 138 -20.43 17.02 -16.96
C ALA A 138 -19.62 18.33 -16.93
N LYS A 139 -18.34 18.29 -17.34
CA LYS A 139 -17.50 19.50 -17.44
C LYS A 139 -17.99 20.50 -18.48
N TRP A 140 -18.53 20.00 -19.59
CA TRP A 140 -19.09 20.85 -20.64
C TRP A 140 -20.38 21.54 -20.17
N ALA A 141 -21.24 20.81 -19.44
CA ALA A 141 -22.43 21.37 -18.81
C ALA A 141 -22.10 22.41 -17.73
N GLU A 142 -21.11 22.13 -16.87
CA GLU A 142 -20.64 23.05 -15.83
C GLU A 142 -20.06 24.34 -16.44
N ARG A 143 -19.25 24.24 -17.50
CA ARG A 143 -18.65 25.42 -18.15
C ARG A 143 -19.70 26.33 -18.79
N ARG A 144 -20.79 25.77 -19.33
CA ARG A 144 -21.95 26.55 -19.79
C ARG A 144 -22.70 27.21 -18.64
N ALA A 145 -22.90 26.50 -17.53
CA ALA A 145 -23.54 27.07 -16.34
C ALA A 145 -22.69 28.21 -15.72
N GLU A 146 -21.37 28.13 -15.84
CA GLU A 146 -20.42 29.18 -15.42
C GLU A 146 -20.30 30.34 -16.43
N GLY A 147 -21.03 30.31 -17.56
CA GLY A 147 -21.02 31.37 -18.58
C GLY A 147 -19.69 31.53 -19.32
N LYS A 148 -18.80 30.53 -19.27
CA LYS A 148 -17.57 30.51 -20.08
C LYS A 148 -17.87 29.81 -21.40
N GLU A 149 -18.53 30.52 -22.31
CA GLU A 149 -18.71 30.05 -23.69
C GLU A 149 -17.34 30.01 -24.37
N ASP A 150 -17.03 28.89 -25.06
CA ASP A 150 -15.82 28.81 -25.89
C ASP A 150 -16.17 29.59 -27.16
N ASP A 151 -15.75 30.85 -27.18
CA ASP A 151 -15.64 31.63 -28.40
C ASP A 151 -14.50 31.01 -29.22
N SER A 152 -14.81 29.90 -29.88
CA SER A 152 -14.01 29.35 -30.96
C SER A 152 -14.39 30.09 -32.24
N ASP A 153 -14.00 31.36 -32.28
CA ASP A 153 -13.51 32.13 -33.42
C ASP A 153 -13.77 31.49 -34.81
N GLU A 154 -14.99 31.65 -35.31
CA GLU A 154 -15.35 31.62 -36.74
C GLU A 154 -16.41 32.73 -36.97
N ASP A 155 -15.92 33.95 -37.14
CA ASP A 155 -16.34 34.96 -38.13
C ASP A 155 -17.74 34.78 -38.76
N ASP A 156 -18.77 35.48 -38.27
CA ASP A 156 -19.82 36.06 -39.13
C ASP A 156 -20.73 37.06 -38.39
N ASP A 157 -20.76 38.29 -38.91
CA ASP A 157 -21.81 39.31 -38.87
C ASP A 157 -22.42 39.79 -37.53
N ASN A 158 -21.89 40.94 -37.11
CA ASN A 158 -22.66 41.97 -36.42
C ASN A 158 -23.73 42.52 -37.39
N GLU A 159 -24.96 42.01 -37.32
CA GLU A 159 -26.14 42.73 -37.80
C GLU A 159 -26.94 43.25 -36.62
N ASP A 160 -27.00 44.59 -36.53
CA ASP A 160 -27.83 45.37 -35.63
C ASP A 160 -29.30 44.89 -35.70
N GLY A 161 -29.68 44.03 -34.76
CA GLY A 161 -31.08 43.74 -34.48
C GLY A 161 -31.71 44.96 -33.82
N GLU A 162 -32.18 45.92 -34.61
CA GLU A 162 -33.13 46.94 -34.18
C GLU A 162 -34.34 46.23 -33.54
N ALA A 163 -34.31 46.06 -32.23
CA ALA A 163 -35.41 45.47 -31.48
C ALA A 163 -36.64 46.37 -31.68
N GLU A 164 -37.58 45.90 -32.52
CA GLU A 164 -38.82 46.58 -32.90
C GLU A 164 -39.50 47.21 -31.68
N GLN A 165 -39.38 48.54 -31.55
CA GLN A 165 -39.94 49.31 -30.45
C GLN A 165 -41.42 49.54 -30.73
N ILE A 166 -42.28 49.00 -29.88
CA ILE A 166 -43.74 49.10 -30.02
C ILE A 166 -44.27 50.02 -28.91
N GLU A 167 -45.21 50.90 -29.28
CA GLU A 167 -45.94 51.74 -28.33
C GLU A 167 -46.99 50.91 -27.58
N TYR A 168 -46.93 50.90 -26.25
CA TYR A 168 -47.92 50.27 -25.38
C TYR A 168 -48.41 51.24 -24.31
N VAL A 169 -49.62 50.98 -23.79
CA VAL A 169 -50.22 51.77 -22.72
C VAL A 169 -49.89 51.13 -21.37
N ASP A 170 -49.25 51.89 -20.49
CA ASP A 170 -48.88 51.52 -19.13
C ASP A 170 -50.10 51.48 -18.19
N GLU A 171 -49.96 50.93 -16.98
CA GLU A 171 -51.03 50.79 -15.95
C GLU A 171 -51.71 52.11 -15.60
N PHE A 172 -50.99 53.21 -15.78
CA PHE A 172 -51.47 54.56 -15.50
C PHE A 172 -52.09 55.25 -16.73
N GLY A 173 -52.34 54.52 -17.81
CA GLY A 173 -52.93 55.07 -19.04
C GLY A 173 -51.97 55.93 -19.87
N ARG A 174 -50.65 55.85 -19.62
CA ARG A 174 -49.62 56.62 -20.33
C ARG A 174 -49.04 55.78 -21.47
N THR A 175 -48.82 56.38 -22.64
CA THR A 175 -48.15 55.73 -23.77
C THR A 175 -46.64 55.68 -23.53
N ARG A 176 -46.05 54.48 -23.60
CA ARG A 176 -44.59 54.24 -23.50
C ARG A 176 -44.13 53.42 -24.71
N THR A 177 -42.92 53.69 -25.21
CA THR A 177 -42.26 52.85 -26.22
C THR A 177 -41.40 51.80 -25.53
N GLY A 178 -41.44 50.54 -26.00
CA GLY A 178 -40.63 49.46 -25.44
C GLY A 178 -40.58 48.23 -26.34
N THR A 179 -39.68 47.30 -26.01
CA THR A 179 -39.57 46.04 -26.74
C THR A 179 -40.73 45.10 -26.39
N ARG A 180 -41.01 44.10 -27.25
CA ARG A 180 -42.06 43.08 -26.98
C ARG A 180 -41.91 42.40 -25.61
N LEU A 181 -40.68 42.19 -25.14
CA LEU A 181 -40.40 41.60 -23.83
C LEU A 181 -40.77 42.52 -22.66
N ASP A 182 -40.50 43.83 -22.79
CA ASP A 182 -40.87 44.81 -21.76
C ASP A 182 -42.39 44.92 -21.61
N ILE A 183 -43.13 44.81 -22.72
CA ILE A 183 -44.59 44.80 -22.73
C ILE A 183 -45.15 43.61 -21.94
N LEU A 184 -44.59 42.41 -22.15
CA LEU A 184 -45.02 41.20 -21.44
C LEU A 184 -44.72 41.30 -19.93
N ARG A 185 -43.55 41.83 -19.57
CA ARG A 185 -43.17 42.06 -18.17
C ARG A 185 -44.10 43.06 -17.49
N ALA A 186 -44.46 44.15 -18.17
CA ALA A 186 -45.41 45.14 -17.66
C ALA A 186 -46.80 44.53 -17.40
N LYS A 187 -47.31 43.71 -18.33
CA LYS A 187 -48.59 42.99 -18.16
C LYS A 187 -48.57 42.01 -16.98
N GLN A 188 -47.47 41.28 -16.78
CA GLN A 188 -47.33 40.35 -15.66
C GLN A 188 -47.31 41.07 -14.30
N GLN A 189 -46.68 42.25 -14.22
CA GLN A 189 -46.70 43.05 -13.00
C GLN A 189 -48.08 43.62 -12.68
N GLN A 190 -48.87 43.95 -13.71
CA GLN A 190 -50.27 44.36 -13.52
C GLN A 190 -51.12 43.22 -12.98
N SER A 191 -51.02 42.01 -13.53
CA SER A 191 -51.80 40.87 -13.05
C SER A 191 -51.47 40.50 -11.60
N LEU A 192 -50.18 40.59 -11.21
CA LEU A 192 -49.76 40.35 -9.83
C LEU A 192 -50.29 41.39 -8.84
N ARG A 193 -50.56 42.62 -9.29
CA ARG A 193 -51.14 43.68 -8.44
C ARG A 193 -52.66 43.58 -8.35
N GLU A 194 -53.33 43.22 -9.45
CA GLU A 194 -54.79 43.09 -9.51
C GLU A 194 -55.29 41.88 -8.70
N GLU A 195 -54.55 40.77 -8.70
CA GLU A 195 -54.91 39.58 -7.91
C GLU A 195 -54.63 39.70 -6.40
N GLY A 196 -54.05 40.83 -5.95
CA GLY A 196 -53.78 41.08 -4.53
C GLY A 196 -52.66 40.18 -4.00
N ASP A 197 -51.72 40.78 -3.26
CA ASP A 197 -50.54 40.08 -2.75
C ASP A 197 -50.92 38.89 -1.84
N PRO A 198 -50.72 37.62 -2.26
CA PRO A 198 -51.00 36.46 -1.42
C PRO A 198 -50.02 36.34 -0.25
N TYR A 199 -49.03 37.23 -0.14
CA TYR A 199 -48.00 37.20 0.90
C TYR A 199 -48.21 38.19 2.04
N THR A 200 -49.34 38.90 2.12
CA THR A 200 -49.65 39.64 3.36
C THR A 200 -50.05 38.66 4.46
N ALA A 201 -49.08 38.20 5.25
CA ALA A 201 -49.21 37.30 6.40
C ALA A 201 -49.93 37.92 7.61
N ARG A 202 -50.98 38.71 7.39
CA ARG A 202 -51.85 39.19 8.47
C ARG A 202 -53.04 38.25 8.58
N PRO A 203 -53.14 37.43 9.64
CA PRO A 203 -54.34 36.63 9.86
C PRO A 203 -55.55 37.55 10.03
N ALA A 204 -56.68 37.16 9.44
CA ALA A 204 -57.94 37.88 9.60
C ALA A 204 -58.32 37.97 11.08
N ALA A 205 -58.75 39.16 11.52
CA ALA A 205 -59.18 39.36 12.90
C ALA A 205 -60.38 38.43 13.23
N PRO A 206 -60.39 37.78 14.40
CA PRO A 206 -61.44 36.82 14.75
C PRO A 206 -62.80 37.53 14.85
N ALA A 207 -63.83 36.91 14.25
CA ALA A 207 -65.17 37.48 14.14
C ALA A 207 -65.90 37.65 15.48
N ASN A 208 -65.51 36.91 16.51
CA ASN A 208 -66.17 36.89 17.81
C ASN A 208 -65.15 37.22 18.92
N VAL A 209 -64.95 38.51 19.19
CA VAL A 209 -64.23 38.97 20.38
C VAL A 209 -65.20 38.99 21.55
N ILE A 210 -64.92 38.22 22.60
CA ILE A 210 -65.73 38.22 23.82
C ILE A 210 -65.33 39.46 24.63
N TYR A 211 -66.27 40.40 24.80
CA TYR A 211 -66.07 41.60 25.61
C TYR A 211 -66.62 41.35 27.03
N GLY A 212 -65.76 41.37 28.05
CA GLY A 212 -66.14 41.19 29.46
C GLY A 212 -64.93 41.17 30.41
N ASP A 213 -65.19 41.24 31.73
CA ASP A 213 -64.18 41.29 32.82
C ASP A 213 -63.55 39.92 33.13
N THR A 214 -63.94 38.87 32.40
CA THR A 214 -63.34 37.53 32.49
C THR A 214 -62.06 37.51 31.66
N ILE A 215 -60.93 37.78 32.31
CA ILE A 215 -59.60 37.66 31.70
C ILE A 215 -59.39 36.18 31.31
N GLN A 216 -59.17 35.88 30.03
CA GLN A 216 -58.79 34.54 29.56
C GLN A 216 -57.31 34.27 29.89
N HIS A 217 -57.02 33.97 31.16
CA HIS A 217 -55.65 33.75 31.65
C HIS A 217 -54.98 32.54 31.00
N GLU A 218 -55.75 31.51 30.63
CA GLU A 218 -55.26 30.32 29.93
C GLU A 218 -55.05 30.53 28.41
N ALA A 219 -55.54 31.63 27.84
CA ALA A 219 -55.31 31.93 26.41
C ALA A 219 -53.90 32.49 26.14
N PHE A 220 -53.22 32.96 27.18
CA PHE A 220 -51.87 33.50 27.13
C PHE A 220 -51.02 32.90 28.25
N ASP A 221 -50.53 31.68 28.03
CA ASP A 221 -49.50 31.08 28.87
C ASP A 221 -48.12 31.53 28.36
N PRO A 222 -47.44 32.50 29.01
CA PRO A 222 -46.13 32.98 28.56
C PRO A 222 -45.03 31.92 28.67
N ASP A 223 -45.30 30.82 29.38
CA ASP A 223 -44.38 29.71 29.59
C ASP A 223 -44.54 28.59 28.56
N GLU A 224 -45.64 28.54 27.80
CA GLU A 224 -45.87 27.56 26.72
C GLU A 224 -44.76 27.58 25.64
N PRO A 225 -44.34 28.75 25.09
CA PRO A 225 -43.24 28.79 24.14
C PRO A 225 -41.90 28.39 24.77
N ARG A 226 -41.71 28.64 26.07
CA ARG A 226 -40.50 28.24 26.80
C ARG A 226 -40.49 26.73 27.03
N ALA A 227 -41.63 26.14 27.35
CA ALA A 227 -41.80 24.69 27.51
C ALA A 227 -41.56 23.96 26.18
N ALA A 228 -42.11 24.47 25.07
CA ALA A 228 -41.87 23.92 23.74
C ALA A 228 -40.38 23.96 23.35
N GLN A 229 -39.69 25.09 23.60
CA GLN A 229 -38.24 25.20 23.36
C GLN A 229 -37.43 24.22 24.21
N MET A 230 -37.80 24.05 25.49
CA MET A 230 -37.15 23.10 26.38
C MET A 230 -37.38 21.65 25.92
N GLU A 231 -38.56 21.34 25.40
CA GLU A 231 -38.87 20.02 24.84
C GLU A 231 -38.08 19.76 23.55
N GLU A 232 -37.95 20.74 22.66
CA GLU A 232 -37.11 20.64 21.46
C GLU A 232 -35.65 20.42 21.81
N LEU A 233 -35.12 21.14 22.81
CA LEU A 233 -33.77 20.93 23.32
C LEU A 233 -33.59 19.53 23.92
N ALA A 234 -34.59 19.03 24.66
CA ALA A 234 -34.58 17.68 25.21
C ALA A 234 -34.66 16.58 24.14
N LYS A 235 -35.33 16.84 23.02
CA LYS A 235 -35.35 15.95 21.83
C LYS A 235 -34.00 15.94 21.11
N LYS A 236 -33.34 17.09 21.03
CA LYS A 236 -32.00 17.25 20.42
C LYS A 236 -30.87 16.72 21.31
N ARG A 237 -31.11 16.59 22.63
CA ARG A 237 -30.11 16.08 23.57
C ARG A 237 -29.95 14.57 23.42
N ASP A 238 -28.71 14.10 23.32
CA ASP A 238 -28.40 12.67 23.35
C ASP A 238 -28.89 12.05 24.66
N LYS A 239 -29.77 11.05 24.52
CA LYS A 239 -30.35 10.27 25.62
C LYS A 239 -29.54 9.01 25.93
N SER A 240 -28.39 8.84 25.28
CA SER A 240 -27.47 7.76 25.62
C SER A 240 -27.04 7.91 27.08
N LEU A 241 -27.01 6.79 27.80
CA LEU A 241 -26.44 6.75 29.14
C LEU A 241 -25.01 7.31 29.07
N THR A 242 -24.73 8.34 29.88
CA THR A 242 -23.38 8.87 30.10
C THR A 242 -22.89 8.35 31.45
N PRO A 243 -21.83 7.52 31.51
CA PRO A 243 -20.96 7.09 30.41
C PRO A 243 -21.61 6.06 29.47
N PRO A 244 -21.26 6.05 28.17
CA PRO A 244 -21.76 5.05 27.24
C PRO A 244 -21.40 3.63 27.70
N PRO A 245 -22.19 2.61 27.32
CA PRO A 245 -21.88 1.22 27.63
C PRO A 245 -20.51 0.84 27.05
N GLU A 246 -19.85 -0.14 27.68
CA GLU A 246 -18.57 -0.65 27.20
C GLU A 246 -18.75 -1.39 25.87
N GLU A 247 -18.69 -0.66 24.76
CA GLU A 247 -18.63 -1.25 23.43
C GLU A 247 -17.20 -1.65 23.09
N HIS A 248 -17.02 -2.87 22.60
CA HIS A 248 -15.73 -3.41 22.21
C HIS A 248 -15.58 -3.44 20.69
N PHE A 249 -14.32 -3.37 20.22
CA PHE A 249 -14.00 -3.43 18.80
C PHE A 249 -14.51 -4.74 18.16
N ASP A 250 -15.29 -4.60 17.10
CA ASP A 250 -15.81 -5.68 16.28
C ASP A 250 -15.15 -5.67 14.89
N SER A 251 -14.29 -6.64 14.64
CA SER A 251 -13.58 -6.74 13.37
C SER A 251 -14.43 -7.18 12.18
N HIS A 252 -15.70 -7.56 12.39
CA HIS A 252 -16.60 -7.81 11.26
C HIS A 252 -17.02 -6.50 10.59
N LYS A 253 -16.97 -5.37 11.30
CA LYS A 253 -17.35 -4.05 10.78
C LYS A 253 -16.23 -3.39 9.96
N GLU A 254 -14.97 -3.68 10.24
CA GLU A 254 -13.82 -3.09 9.55
C GLU A 254 -12.77 -4.13 9.15
N VAL A 255 -12.51 -4.24 7.84
CA VAL A 255 -11.58 -5.25 7.28
C VAL A 255 -10.16 -4.67 7.09
N ARG A 256 -10.01 -3.34 7.05
CA ARG A 256 -8.73 -2.66 6.72
C ARG A 256 -7.63 -2.90 7.75
N THR A 257 -8.00 -3.25 8.99
CA THR A 257 -7.09 -3.40 10.14
C THR A 257 -6.62 -4.84 10.38
N LYS A 258 -7.00 -5.81 9.54
CA LYS A 258 -6.65 -7.22 9.72
C LYS A 258 -5.25 -7.54 9.17
N GLY A 259 -4.26 -7.63 10.05
CA GLY A 259 -2.90 -8.12 9.75
C GLY A 259 -2.69 -9.60 10.05
N THR A 260 -1.45 -10.08 9.89
CA THR A 260 -1.05 -11.43 10.30
C THR A 260 -1.00 -11.54 11.83
N GLY A 261 -1.62 -12.58 12.40
CA GLY A 261 -1.73 -12.75 13.85
C GLY A 261 -2.93 -12.02 14.46
N PHE A 262 -3.89 -11.61 13.63
CA PHE A 262 -5.16 -11.04 14.08
C PHE A 262 -5.99 -12.08 14.87
N PHE A 263 -6.48 -11.69 16.05
CA PHE A 263 -7.36 -12.48 16.91
C PHE A 263 -8.56 -11.62 17.34
N GLN A 264 -9.78 -12.09 17.06
CA GLN A 264 -11.01 -11.42 17.48
C GLN A 264 -11.42 -11.93 18.86
N PHE A 265 -11.51 -11.01 19.82
CA PHE A 265 -12.07 -11.30 21.13
C PHE A 265 -13.59 -11.39 21.09
N SER A 266 -14.17 -12.17 22.00
CA SER A 266 -15.62 -12.15 22.19
C SER A 266 -16.11 -10.77 22.64
N GLY A 267 -17.36 -10.48 22.32
CA GLY A 267 -18.06 -9.27 22.77
C GLY A 267 -18.49 -9.36 24.23
N ASP A 268 -18.57 -10.57 24.79
CA ASP A 268 -18.88 -10.76 26.20
C ASP A 268 -17.65 -10.48 27.09
N THR A 269 -17.85 -9.68 28.12
CA THR A 269 -16.79 -9.20 29.01
C THR A 269 -16.10 -10.33 29.78
N GLY A 270 -16.84 -11.38 30.14
CA GLY A 270 -16.32 -12.52 30.90
C GLY A 270 -15.39 -13.38 30.04
N GLU A 271 -15.90 -13.84 28.90
CA GLU A 271 -15.12 -14.63 27.95
C GLU A 271 -13.91 -13.86 27.40
N ARG A 272 -14.06 -12.56 27.13
CA ARG A 272 -12.96 -11.70 26.68
C ARG A 272 -11.82 -11.65 27.69
N LYS A 273 -12.13 -11.51 28.97
CA LYS A 273 -11.11 -11.50 30.04
C LYS A 273 -10.36 -12.82 30.09
N GLN A 274 -11.07 -13.94 29.98
CA GLN A 274 -10.44 -15.26 29.94
C GLN A 274 -9.53 -15.43 28.71
N GLN A 275 -9.98 -14.97 27.53
CA GLN A 275 -9.19 -14.99 26.31
C GLN A 275 -7.92 -14.12 26.43
N MET A 276 -8.02 -12.95 27.06
CA MET A 276 -6.85 -12.10 27.33
C MET A 276 -5.86 -12.76 28.30
N GLU A 277 -6.34 -13.38 29.37
CA GLU A 277 -5.49 -14.08 30.34
C GLU A 277 -4.76 -15.27 29.68
N ASN A 278 -5.45 -16.01 28.81
CA ASN A 278 -4.83 -17.11 28.06
C ASN A 278 -3.72 -16.62 27.13
N LEU A 279 -3.95 -15.53 26.39
CA LEU A 279 -2.93 -14.95 25.52
C LEU A 279 -1.73 -14.42 26.32
N GLU A 280 -1.96 -13.85 27.50
CA GLU A 280 -0.88 -13.41 28.38
C GLU A 280 -0.06 -14.59 28.90
N ARG A 281 -0.72 -15.70 29.26
CA ARG A 281 -0.05 -16.95 29.65
C ARG A 281 0.82 -17.50 28.52
N ASP A 282 0.30 -17.57 27.29
CA ASP A 282 1.05 -18.02 26.12
C ASP A 282 2.26 -17.10 25.83
N ARG A 283 2.05 -15.78 25.98
CA ARG A 283 3.14 -14.80 25.86
C ARG A 283 4.23 -15.05 26.90
N ALA A 284 3.86 -15.24 28.16
CA ALA A 284 4.81 -15.51 29.23
C ALA A 284 5.59 -16.82 28.97
N GLU A 285 4.94 -17.88 28.46
CA GLU A 285 5.62 -19.13 28.10
C GLU A 285 6.61 -18.94 26.95
N THR A 286 6.21 -18.23 25.89
CA THR A 286 7.09 -17.99 24.74
C THR A 286 8.28 -17.10 25.10
N GLU A 287 8.08 -16.09 25.95
CA GLU A 287 9.16 -15.24 26.47
C GLU A 287 10.12 -16.03 27.35
N LYS A 288 9.62 -16.91 28.23
CA LYS A 288 10.48 -17.82 29.02
C LYS A 288 11.33 -18.71 28.11
N ARG A 289 10.71 -19.36 27.11
CA ARG A 289 11.42 -20.22 26.13
C ARG A 289 12.45 -19.43 25.31
N ARG A 290 12.15 -18.17 24.96
CA ARG A 290 13.12 -17.30 24.27
C ARG A 290 14.31 -16.98 25.16
N LYS A 291 14.07 -16.58 26.41
CA LYS A 291 15.13 -16.29 27.40
C LYS A 291 16.01 -17.52 27.67
N GLU A 292 15.41 -18.71 27.83
CA GLU A 292 16.17 -19.96 28.00
C GLU A 292 17.03 -20.32 26.78
N ARG A 293 16.50 -20.07 25.57
CA ARG A 293 17.29 -20.28 24.35
C ARG A 293 18.44 -19.28 24.27
N GLU A 294 18.16 -18.02 24.58
CA GLU A 294 19.15 -16.95 24.58
C GLU A 294 20.26 -17.21 25.60
N SER A 295 19.90 -17.64 26.83
CA SER A 295 20.88 -17.99 27.87
C SER A 295 21.77 -19.16 27.46
N LYS A 296 21.18 -20.23 26.91
CA LYS A 296 21.96 -21.37 26.37
C LYS A 296 22.88 -20.95 25.24
N MET A 297 22.42 -20.05 24.37
CA MET A 297 23.23 -19.51 23.28
C MET A 297 24.35 -18.60 23.79
N SER A 298 24.11 -17.77 24.81
CA SER A 298 25.15 -16.93 25.43
C SER A 298 26.18 -17.77 26.18
N GLU A 299 25.75 -18.81 26.91
CA GLU A 299 26.65 -19.77 27.57
C GLU A 299 27.54 -20.47 26.53
N ARG A 300 26.95 -20.95 25.43
CA ARG A 300 27.72 -21.55 24.33
C ARG A 300 28.72 -20.57 23.71
N LYS A 301 28.32 -19.31 23.50
CA LYS A 301 29.21 -18.27 22.97
C LYS A 301 30.36 -17.99 23.94
N ALA A 302 30.09 -17.86 25.23
CA ALA A 302 31.10 -17.65 26.26
C ALA A 302 32.11 -18.81 26.34
N GLN A 303 31.64 -20.06 26.23
CA GLN A 303 32.53 -21.23 26.17
C GLN A 303 33.43 -21.22 24.92
N ILE A 304 32.88 -20.82 23.76
CA ILE A 304 33.65 -20.70 22.51
C ILE A 304 34.69 -19.59 22.63
N GLU A 305 34.33 -18.45 23.22
CA GLU A 305 35.22 -17.31 23.45
C GLU A 305 36.35 -17.68 24.42
N ALA A 306 36.04 -18.31 25.55
CA ALA A 306 37.04 -18.78 26.50
C ALA A 306 38.03 -19.77 25.85
N ARG A 307 37.53 -20.69 25.01
CA ARG A 307 38.39 -21.61 24.24
C ARG A 307 39.25 -20.87 23.22
N ARG A 308 38.70 -19.85 22.56
CA ARG A 308 39.43 -19.01 21.61
C ARG A 308 40.54 -18.22 22.30
N ASP A 309 40.28 -17.69 23.48
CA ASP A 309 41.28 -16.99 24.31
C ASP A 309 42.38 -17.94 24.78
N GLU A 310 42.05 -19.17 25.17
CA GLU A 310 43.05 -20.17 25.54
C GLU A 310 43.95 -20.53 24.36
N ILE A 311 43.37 -20.75 23.17
CA ILE A 311 44.12 -21.00 21.93
C ILE A 311 44.99 -19.79 21.60
N TRP A 312 44.47 -18.57 21.75
CA TRP A 312 45.22 -17.35 21.51
C TRP A 312 46.41 -17.22 22.47
N ARG A 313 46.21 -17.47 23.78
CA ARG A 313 47.28 -17.47 24.78
C ARG A 313 48.36 -18.52 24.49
N LYS A 314 47.97 -19.75 24.13
CA LYS A 314 48.92 -20.82 23.75
C LYS A 314 49.69 -20.45 22.49
N SER A 315 49.00 -19.88 21.50
CA SER A 315 49.62 -19.42 20.25
C SER A 315 50.56 -18.23 20.46
N ALA A 316 50.19 -17.28 21.33
CA ALA A 316 51.02 -16.13 21.69
C ALA A 316 52.29 -16.58 22.42
N LYS A 317 52.19 -17.52 23.37
CA LYS A 317 53.35 -18.14 24.02
C LYS A 317 54.26 -18.82 23.01
N ARG A 318 53.71 -19.67 22.14
CA ARG A 318 54.51 -20.35 21.09
C ARG A 318 55.22 -19.35 20.17
N LYS A 319 54.54 -18.27 19.75
CA LYS A 319 55.17 -17.20 18.95
C LYS A 319 56.26 -16.45 19.72
N ALA A 320 56.08 -16.23 21.02
CA ALA A 320 57.09 -15.62 21.86
C ALA A 320 58.32 -16.54 22.02
N ASP A 321 58.11 -17.84 22.22
CA ASP A 321 59.19 -18.84 22.32
C ASP A 321 59.95 -18.96 20.99
N GLU A 322 59.23 -18.98 19.86
CA GLU A 322 59.81 -18.97 18.51
C GLU A 322 60.64 -17.69 18.26
N PHE A 323 60.10 -16.53 18.64
CA PHE A 323 60.83 -15.26 18.57
C PHE A 323 62.08 -15.25 19.45
N LEU A 324 62.02 -15.79 20.68
CA LEU A 324 63.18 -15.88 21.57
C LEU A 324 64.22 -16.86 21.04
N ALA A 325 63.81 -17.98 20.44
CA ALA A 325 64.71 -18.93 19.81
C ALA A 325 65.41 -18.30 18.58
N GLU A 326 64.67 -17.58 17.75
CA GLU A 326 65.20 -16.85 16.60
C GLU A 326 66.17 -15.73 17.03
N LEU A 327 65.80 -14.94 18.04
CA LEU A 327 66.68 -13.91 18.62
C LEU A 327 67.94 -14.53 19.24
N GLY A 328 67.82 -15.67 19.93
CA GLY A 328 68.95 -16.40 20.48
C GLY A 328 69.90 -16.92 19.41
N ALA A 329 69.37 -17.41 18.28
CA ALA A 329 70.16 -17.80 17.12
C ALA A 329 70.85 -16.61 16.45
N GLN A 330 70.19 -15.45 16.34
CA GLN A 330 70.80 -14.23 15.80
C GLN A 330 71.90 -13.68 16.73
N MET A 331 71.69 -13.73 18.05
CA MET A 331 72.69 -13.30 19.03
C MET A 331 73.90 -14.23 19.08
N SER A 332 73.69 -15.55 18.99
CA SER A 332 74.81 -16.50 18.92
C SER A 332 75.58 -16.40 17.60
N ALA A 333 74.88 -16.17 16.48
CA ALA A 333 75.52 -15.89 15.19
C ALA A 333 76.39 -14.61 15.27
N LYS A 334 75.88 -13.54 15.89
CA LYS A 334 76.63 -12.29 16.09
C LYS A 334 77.83 -12.47 17.03
N GLU A 335 77.70 -13.25 18.11
CA GLU A 335 78.82 -13.56 19.01
C GLU A 335 79.91 -14.39 18.29
N SER A 336 79.51 -15.30 17.39
CA SER A 336 80.46 -16.06 16.57
C SER A 336 81.17 -15.19 15.53
N GLU A 337 80.51 -14.16 14.99
CA GLU A 337 81.17 -13.14 14.15
C GLU A 337 82.17 -12.29 14.95
N GLU A 338 81.81 -11.84 16.16
CA GLU A 338 82.73 -11.04 16.99
C GLU A 338 83.96 -11.84 17.49
N LYS A 339 83.78 -13.12 17.82
CA LYS A 339 84.91 -14.00 18.23
C LYS A 339 85.77 -14.48 17.06
N GLY A 340 85.23 -14.54 15.84
CA GLY A 340 85.97 -14.94 14.65
C GLY A 340 86.83 -13.84 14.01
N GLY A 341 86.50 -12.56 14.23
CA GLY A 341 87.16 -11.44 13.54
C GLY A 341 88.25 -10.69 14.33
N GLY A 342 88.23 -10.69 15.66
CA GLY A 342 89.12 -9.79 16.45
C GLY A 342 90.38 -10.45 17.04
N GLY A 343 90.34 -11.75 17.32
CA GLY A 343 91.41 -12.44 18.05
C GLY A 343 92.59 -12.84 17.16
N THR A 344 92.31 -13.36 15.97
CA THR A 344 93.32 -13.85 15.01
C THR A 344 94.16 -12.73 14.42
N GLU A 345 93.57 -11.58 14.09
CA GLU A 345 94.34 -10.44 13.54
C GLU A 345 95.34 -9.86 14.55
N MET A 346 95.02 -9.90 15.85
CA MET A 346 95.93 -9.39 16.88
C MET A 346 97.06 -10.38 17.19
N THR A 347 96.76 -11.70 17.20
CA THR A 347 97.80 -12.74 17.37
C THR A 347 98.71 -12.85 16.15
N ASP A 348 98.16 -12.74 14.94
CA ASP A 348 98.95 -12.81 13.69
C ASP A 348 99.87 -11.58 13.56
N ARG A 349 99.46 -10.40 14.06
CA ARG A 349 100.33 -9.22 14.14
C ARG A 349 101.46 -9.38 15.16
N ILE A 350 101.20 -10.02 16.29
CA ILE A 350 102.22 -10.27 17.32
C ILE A 350 103.24 -11.30 16.81
N GLU A 351 102.80 -12.39 16.18
CA GLU A 351 103.70 -13.39 15.58
C GLU A 351 104.53 -12.81 14.42
N ALA A 352 103.95 -11.93 13.60
CA ALA A 352 104.70 -11.25 12.54
C ALA A 352 105.74 -10.25 13.07
N ALA A 353 105.51 -9.65 14.25
CA ALA A 353 106.48 -8.78 14.91
C ALA A 353 107.65 -9.58 15.50
N ILE A 354 107.38 -10.72 16.14
CA ILE A 354 108.40 -11.61 16.71
C ILE A 354 109.32 -12.16 15.61
N ARG A 355 108.79 -12.58 14.46
CA ARG A 355 109.62 -13.05 13.34
C ARG A 355 110.54 -11.97 12.76
N ARG A 356 110.14 -10.69 12.79
CA ARG A 356 111.02 -9.60 12.35
C ARG A 356 112.18 -9.35 13.30
N GLU A 357 111.99 -9.58 14.60
CA GLU A 357 113.09 -9.44 15.58
C GLU A 357 114.08 -10.62 15.52
N GLU A 358 113.63 -11.82 15.14
CA GLU A 358 114.51 -12.99 14.97
C GLU A 358 115.38 -12.92 13.70
N ASP A 359 114.96 -12.18 12.67
CA ASP A 359 115.72 -11.98 11.42
C ASP A 359 116.74 -10.82 11.51
N GLU A 360 116.78 -10.06 12.60
CA GLU A 360 117.68 -8.89 12.81
C GLU A 360 118.84 -9.14 13.80
N THR A 361 119.06 -10.37 14.29
CA THR A 361 120.17 -10.72 15.21
C THR A 361 121.26 -11.60 14.61
#